data_AF-K1RZT5-F1
#
_entry.id   AF-K1RZT5-F1
#
_cell.length_a   1.000
_cell.length_b   1.000
_cell.length_c   1.000
_cell.angle_alpha   90.00
_cell.angle_beta   90.00
_cell.angle_gamma   90.00
#
_symmetry.space_group_name_H-M   'P 1'
#
loop_
_entity.id
_entity.type
_entity.pdbx_description
1 polymer ?
#
loop_
_entity_poly.entity_id
_entity_poly.type
_entity_poly.pdbx_seq_one_letter_code
_entity_poly.pdbx_strand_id
1 'polypeptide(L)'
;MKKNNLSWVGALLVFGLLLWCTSATPGKIADPSTYTCAVYSTALSLLPPVVAIVLALNTKEVYTSLLVGIATGALLYANGNLELALTTLFFNEDGGMVSKLSDSSNVGILVFLVMLGILVALMNKAGGSAAFGRWPPPI
;
A
#
# COMPACT_ATOMS: atom_id res chain seq x y z
N MET A 1 23.82 7.80 20.00
CA MET A 1 24.42 6.47 19.80
C MET A 1 23.51 5.65 18.86
N LYS A 2 24.01 5.40 17.63
CA LYS A 2 23.63 4.44 16.56
C LYS A 2 22.14 4.08 16.34
N LYS A 3 21.53 4.59 15.25
CA LYS A 3 20.14 4.27 14.86
C LYS A 3 19.93 4.13 13.34
N ASN A 4 20.84 3.51 12.57
CA ASN A 4 20.83 3.67 11.10
C ASN A 4 21.03 2.37 10.29
N ASN A 5 20.50 1.24 10.75
CA ASN A 5 20.66 -0.01 9.99
C ASN A 5 19.43 -0.93 9.99
N LEU A 6 18.37 -0.63 10.76
CA LEU A 6 17.19 -1.50 10.80
C LEU A 6 16.21 -1.26 9.62
N SER A 7 16.12 -0.01 9.12
CA SER A 7 15.34 0.30 7.91
C SER A 7 15.98 -0.29 6.65
N TRP A 8 17.32 -0.27 6.58
CA TRP A 8 18.09 -0.88 5.49
C TRP A 8 18.03 -2.41 5.52
N VAL A 9 18.01 -3.03 6.72
CA VAL A 9 17.80 -4.49 6.90
C VAL A 9 16.37 -4.90 6.56
N GLY A 10 15.35 -4.09 6.89
CA GLY A 10 13.97 -4.33 6.47
C GLY A 10 13.80 -4.27 4.95
N ALA A 11 14.37 -3.26 4.31
CA ALA A 11 14.41 -3.16 2.85
C ALA A 11 15.21 -4.32 2.21
N LEU A 12 16.36 -4.71 2.77
CA LEU A 12 17.18 -5.84 2.29
C LEU A 12 16.53 -7.21 2.52
N LEU A 13 15.74 -7.39 3.58
CA LEU A 13 14.97 -8.62 3.79
C LEU A 13 13.80 -8.70 2.81
N VAL A 14 13.13 -7.58 2.54
CA VAL A 14 12.06 -7.51 1.53
C VAL A 14 12.63 -7.72 0.12
N PHE A 15 13.74 -7.06 -0.20
CA PHE A 15 14.44 -7.21 -1.48
C PHE A 15 15.08 -8.60 -1.62
N GLY A 16 15.62 -9.17 -0.53
CA GLY A 16 16.20 -10.51 -0.48
C GLY A 16 15.14 -11.62 -0.55
N LEU A 17 13.95 -11.39 0.01
CA LEU A 17 12.83 -12.32 -0.05
C LEU A 17 12.07 -12.20 -1.38
N LEU A 18 12.01 -11.01 -1.97
CA LEU A 18 11.63 -10.82 -3.37
C LEU A 18 12.62 -11.51 -4.32
N LEU A 19 13.94 -11.37 -4.12
CA LEU A 19 14.97 -12.06 -4.90
C LEU A 19 14.93 -13.58 -4.72
N TRP A 20 14.63 -14.08 -3.52
CA TRP A 20 14.40 -15.51 -3.29
C TRP A 20 13.14 -15.99 -4.00
N CYS A 21 12.06 -15.21 -3.97
CA CYS A 21 10.81 -15.52 -4.65
C CYS A 21 10.90 -15.42 -6.19
N THR A 22 11.82 -14.62 -6.74
CA THR A 22 12.12 -14.58 -8.18
C THR A 22 13.11 -15.67 -8.63
N SER A 23 13.94 -16.20 -7.73
CA SER A 23 14.83 -17.33 -8.01
C SER A 23 14.10 -18.69 -8.04
N ALA A 24 12.88 -18.76 -7.49
CA ALA A 24 12.09 -19.98 -7.37
C ALA A 24 11.03 -20.18 -8.48
N THR A 25 11.07 -19.41 -9.57
CA THR A 25 10.04 -19.51 -10.63
C THR A 25 10.60 -19.82 -12.02
N PRO A 26 10.24 -20.97 -12.62
CA PRO A 26 10.41 -21.24 -14.04
C PRO A 26 9.20 -20.67 -14.78
N GLY A 27 9.33 -19.48 -15.39
CA GLY A 27 8.25 -18.91 -16.20
C GLY A 27 8.79 -17.94 -17.23
N LYS A 28 8.86 -18.36 -18.50
CA LYS A 28 9.26 -17.50 -19.62
C LYS A 28 8.07 -16.64 -20.09
N ILE A 29 8.42 -15.41 -20.47
CA ILE A 29 7.58 -14.25 -20.79
C ILE A 29 6.96 -14.34 -22.21
N ALA A 30 6.44 -15.51 -22.60
CA ALA A 30 6.08 -15.74 -24.02
C ALA A 30 4.58 -15.66 -24.36
N ASP A 31 3.65 -15.56 -23.39
CA ASP A 31 2.22 -15.57 -23.73
C ASP A 31 1.34 -14.71 -22.79
N PRO A 32 0.73 -13.62 -23.29
CA PRO A 32 -0.02 -12.68 -22.46
C PRO A 32 -1.39 -13.16 -21.98
N SER A 33 -1.80 -14.35 -22.40
CA SER A 33 -3.09 -14.95 -22.09
C SER A 33 -3.06 -15.92 -20.88
N THR A 34 -1.86 -16.28 -20.40
CA THR A 34 -1.67 -17.25 -19.29
C THR A 34 -0.65 -16.73 -18.26
N TYR A 35 -0.77 -15.45 -17.87
CA TYR A 35 0.01 -14.93 -16.74
C TYR A 35 -0.58 -15.43 -15.43
N THR A 36 -0.04 -16.53 -14.89
CA THR A 36 -0.36 -17.00 -13.54
C THR A 36 0.80 -16.62 -12.64
N CYS A 37 0.58 -15.70 -11.70
CA CYS A 37 1.56 -15.46 -10.64
C CYS A 37 1.74 -16.76 -9.85
N ALA A 38 2.97 -17.23 -9.65
CA ALA A 38 3.24 -18.50 -8.95
C ALA A 38 2.76 -18.55 -7.49
N VAL A 39 2.30 -17.41 -6.97
CA VAL A 39 1.80 -17.20 -5.62
C VAL A 39 0.27 -17.19 -5.53
N TYR A 40 -0.43 -17.34 -6.66
CA TYR A 40 -1.89 -17.40 -6.71
C TYR A 40 -2.38 -18.58 -5.84
N SER A 41 -3.25 -18.30 -4.87
CA SER A 41 -3.80 -19.28 -3.93
C SER A 41 -2.82 -19.87 -2.89
N THR A 42 -1.73 -19.17 -2.54
CA THR A 42 -0.81 -19.57 -1.44
C THR A 42 -0.73 -18.48 -0.36
N ALA A 43 -0.37 -18.87 0.88
CA ALA A 43 -0.17 -17.96 2.02
C ALA A 43 0.82 -16.80 1.73
N LEU A 44 1.68 -16.93 0.72
CA LEU A 44 2.59 -15.87 0.26
C LEU A 44 1.87 -14.69 -0.42
N SER A 45 0.57 -14.79 -0.78
CA SER A 45 -0.22 -13.63 -1.24
C SER A 45 -0.48 -12.60 -0.12
N LEU A 46 -0.38 -13.03 1.15
CA LEU A 46 -0.42 -12.12 2.30
C LEU A 46 0.89 -11.36 2.52
N LEU A 47 1.94 -11.67 1.75
CA LEU A 47 3.26 -11.09 1.95
C LEU A 47 3.29 -9.57 1.74
N PRO A 48 2.69 -8.98 0.68
CA PRO A 48 2.71 -7.52 0.50
C PRO A 48 2.02 -6.75 1.65
N PRO A 49 0.83 -7.15 2.15
CA PRO A 49 0.23 -6.53 3.34
C PRO A 49 1.08 -6.68 4.61
N VAL A 50 1.66 -7.86 4.84
CA VAL A 50 2.48 -8.11 6.04
C VAL A 50 3.75 -7.25 6.02
N VAL A 51 4.41 -7.17 4.85
CA VAL A 51 5.58 -6.31 4.66
C VAL A 51 5.23 -4.84 4.92
N ALA A 52 4.10 -4.35 4.40
CA ALA A 52 3.65 -2.99 4.63
C ALA A 52 3.36 -2.68 6.11
N ILE A 53 2.77 -3.61 6.85
CA ILE A 53 2.48 -3.41 8.28
C ILE A 53 3.77 -3.40 9.10
N VAL A 54 4.66 -4.37 8.87
CA VAL A 54 5.92 -4.51 9.61
C VAL A 54 6.82 -3.30 9.40
N LEU A 55 6.95 -2.81 8.16
CA LEU A 55 7.72 -1.61 7.85
C LEU A 55 7.10 -0.37 8.49
N ALA A 56 5.77 -0.21 8.46
CA ALA A 56 5.09 0.96 9.02
C ALA A 56 5.30 1.08 10.54
N LEU A 57 5.26 -0.05 11.26
CA LEU A 57 5.49 -0.08 12.70
C LEU A 57 6.94 0.26 13.08
N ASN A 58 7.91 -0.11 12.23
CA ASN A 58 9.33 0.12 12.50
C ASN A 58 9.79 1.53 12.06
N THR A 59 9.40 1.98 10.87
CA THR A 59 9.80 3.30 10.34
C THR A 59 8.99 4.44 10.93
N LYS A 60 7.82 4.14 11.54
CA LYS A 60 6.82 5.15 11.95
C LYS A 60 6.39 6.07 10.79
N GLU A 61 6.63 5.65 9.56
CA GLU A 61 6.26 6.35 8.33
C GLU A 61 5.33 5.46 7.51
N VAL A 62 4.05 5.82 7.49
CA VAL A 62 3.02 5.01 6.82
C VAL A 62 3.13 5.10 5.30
N TYR A 63 3.44 6.29 4.77
CA TYR A 63 3.46 6.54 3.33
C TYR A 63 4.56 5.74 2.61
N THR A 64 5.78 5.75 3.15
CA THR A 64 6.92 5.04 2.57
C THR A 64 6.73 3.53 2.66
N SER A 65 6.11 3.05 3.76
CA SER A 65 5.78 1.64 3.92
C SER A 65 4.70 1.15 2.95
N LEU A 66 3.65 1.95 2.74
CA LEU A 66 2.57 1.62 1.81
C LEU A 66 3.09 1.51 0.37
N LEU A 67 3.97 2.43 -0.04
CA LEU A 67 4.60 2.40 -1.36
C LEU A 67 5.44 1.13 -1.55
N VAL A 68 6.28 0.78 -0.58
CA VAL A 68 7.10 -0.44 -0.63
C VAL A 68 6.21 -1.69 -0.67
N GLY A 69 5.14 -1.74 0.12
CA GLY A 69 4.17 -2.83 0.08
C GLY A 69 3.54 -3.02 -1.30
N ILE A 70 3.03 -1.96 -1.92
CA ILE A 70 2.42 -2.03 -3.26
C ILE A 70 3.47 -2.41 -4.32
N ALA A 71 4.68 -1.85 -4.25
CA ALA A 71 5.77 -2.22 -5.14
C ALA A 71 6.15 -3.70 -5.02
N THR A 72 6.17 -4.26 -3.81
CA THR A 72 6.43 -5.68 -3.58
C THR A 72 5.32 -6.56 -4.16
N GLY A 73 4.06 -6.17 -4.01
CA GLY A 73 2.92 -6.87 -4.60
C GLY A 73 2.95 -6.86 -6.14
N ALA A 74 3.26 -5.71 -6.74
CA ALA A 74 3.41 -5.58 -8.19
C ALA A 74 4.57 -6.42 -8.73
N LEU A 75 5.69 -6.50 -8.01
CA LEU A 75 6.84 -7.31 -8.41
C LEU A 75 6.57 -8.82 -8.28
N LEU A 76 5.85 -9.24 -7.24
CA LEU A 76 5.37 -10.63 -7.11
C LEU A 76 4.37 -10.98 -8.21
N TYR A 77 3.50 -10.04 -8.58
CA TYR A 77 2.58 -10.22 -9.70
C TYR A 77 3.33 -10.40 -11.03
N ALA A 78 4.38 -9.59 -11.26
CA ALA A 78 5.17 -9.57 -12.48
C ALA A 78 6.32 -10.59 -12.54
N ASN A 79 6.40 -11.52 -11.58
CA ASN A 79 7.43 -12.57 -11.52
C ASN A 79 8.87 -12.05 -11.71
N GLY A 80 9.20 -10.89 -11.15
CA GLY A 80 10.54 -10.29 -11.21
C GLY A 80 10.83 -9.36 -12.40
N ASN A 81 9.88 -9.11 -13.31
CA ASN A 81 10.03 -8.12 -14.37
C ASN A 81 9.60 -6.72 -13.90
N LEU A 82 10.55 -5.78 -13.82
CA LEU A 82 10.33 -4.40 -13.39
C LEU A 82 9.43 -3.59 -14.34
N GLU A 83 9.53 -3.83 -15.64
CA GLU A 83 8.73 -3.11 -16.65
C GLU A 83 7.26 -3.53 -16.58
N LEU A 84 7.03 -4.85 -16.47
CA LEU A 84 5.69 -5.38 -16.32
C LEU A 84 5.09 -5.00 -14.96
N ALA A 85 5.89 -5.00 -13.89
CA ALA A 85 5.45 -4.57 -12.56
C ALA A 85 4.96 -3.12 -12.53
N LEU A 86 5.71 -2.19 -13.14
CA LEU A 86 5.30 -0.78 -13.22
C LEU A 86 4.05 -0.62 -14.08
N THR A 87 4.00 -1.28 -15.23
CA THR A 87 2.82 -1.23 -16.12
C THR A 87 1.60 -1.79 -15.42
N THR A 88 1.75 -2.88 -14.64
CA THR A 88 0.67 -3.44 -13.84
C THR A 88 0.20 -2.49 -12.74
N LEU A 89 1.14 -1.87 -12.02
CA LEU A 89 0.85 -0.98 -10.90
C LEU A 89 0.06 0.26 -11.36
N PHE A 90 0.46 0.89 -12.46
CA PHE A 90 -0.12 2.17 -12.88
C PHE A 90 -1.25 2.02 -13.90
N PHE A 91 -1.09 1.16 -14.91
CA PHE A 91 -1.89 1.20 -16.15
C PHE A 91 -2.71 -0.06 -16.41
N ASN A 92 -2.70 -1.05 -15.52
CA ASN A 92 -3.52 -2.25 -15.69
C ASN A 92 -5.00 -1.94 -15.51
N GLU A 93 -5.83 -2.42 -16.43
CA GLU A 93 -7.26 -2.14 -16.40
C GLU A 93 -7.98 -2.85 -15.25
N ASP A 94 -7.54 -4.05 -14.86
CA ASP A 94 -8.19 -4.84 -13.82
C ASP A 94 -7.85 -4.38 -12.40
N GLY A 95 -6.65 -3.80 -12.21
CA GLY A 95 -6.06 -3.59 -10.88
C GLY A 95 -5.22 -2.33 -10.70
N GLY A 96 -4.92 -1.59 -11.77
CA GLY A 96 -3.99 -0.47 -11.75
C GLY A 96 -4.51 0.72 -10.94
N MET A 97 -3.58 1.52 -10.41
CA MET A 97 -3.88 2.68 -9.58
C MET A 97 -4.82 3.66 -10.28
N VAL A 98 -4.60 3.93 -11.57
CA VAL A 98 -5.46 4.84 -12.34
C VAL A 98 -6.87 4.26 -12.51
N SER A 99 -6.98 2.98 -12.88
CA SER A 99 -8.28 2.31 -13.05
C SER A 99 -9.09 2.32 -11.75
N LYS A 100 -8.48 1.96 -10.61
CA LYS A 100 -9.18 1.96 -9.32
C LYS A 100 -9.55 3.36 -8.82
N LEU A 101 -8.74 4.38 -9.12
CA LEU A 101 -9.05 5.77 -8.80
C LEU A 101 -10.11 6.38 -9.73
N SER A 102 -10.30 5.86 -10.93
CA SER A 102 -11.30 6.36 -11.89
C SER A 102 -12.63 5.60 -11.82
N ASP A 103 -12.68 4.47 -11.12
CA ASP A 103 -13.92 3.71 -10.94
C ASP A 103 -14.94 4.50 -10.10
N SER A 104 -16.15 4.63 -10.64
CA SER A 104 -17.26 5.38 -10.06
C SER A 104 -17.57 5.01 -8.62
N SER A 105 -17.45 3.72 -8.26
CA SER A 105 -17.70 3.24 -6.89
C SER A 105 -16.65 3.76 -5.90
N ASN A 106 -15.37 3.69 -6.29
CA ASN A 106 -14.26 4.13 -5.45
C ASN A 106 -14.19 5.65 -5.34
N VAL A 107 -14.45 6.36 -6.45
CA VAL A 107 -14.51 7.84 -6.46
C VAL A 107 -15.61 8.34 -5.54
N GLY A 108 -16.78 7.70 -5.52
CA GLY A 108 -17.87 8.05 -4.59
C GLY A 108 -17.42 8.02 -3.13
N ILE A 109 -16.70 6.96 -2.73
CA ILE A 109 -16.14 6.83 -1.37
C ILE A 109 -15.05 7.88 -1.12
N LEU A 110 -14.17 8.13 -2.10
CA LEU A 110 -13.12 9.13 -1.99
C LEU A 110 -13.69 10.54 -1.75
N VAL A 111 -14.70 10.94 -2.52
CA VAL A 111 -15.40 12.22 -2.36
C VAL A 111 -16.09 12.29 -1.00
N PHE A 112 -16.71 11.21 -0.56
CA PHE A 112 -17.34 11.13 0.77
C PHE A 112 -16.33 11.34 1.91
N LEU A 113 -15.16 10.67 1.85
CA LEU A 113 -14.09 10.83 2.83
C LEU A 113 -13.54 12.25 2.86
N VAL A 114 -13.36 12.88 1.69
CA VAL A 114 -12.92 14.28 1.59
C VAL A 114 -13.95 15.23 2.22
N MET A 115 -15.24 15.03 1.94
CA MET A 115 -16.32 15.84 2.54
C MET A 115 -16.38 15.67 4.06
N LEU A 116 -16.26 14.45 4.59
CA LEU A 116 -16.16 14.21 6.03
C LEU A 116 -14.93 14.90 6.64
N GLY A 117 -13.78 14.84 5.96
CA GLY A 117 -12.57 15.55 6.39
C GLY A 117 -12.76 17.07 6.46
N ILE A 118 -13.42 17.65 5.47
CA ILE A 118 -13.76 19.09 5.44
C ILE A 118 -14.71 19.43 6.60
N LEU A 119 -15.77 18.65 6.81
CA LEU A 119 -16.71 18.88 7.91
C LEU A 119 -16.02 18.83 9.28
N VAL A 120 -15.15 17.84 9.50
CA VAL A 120 -14.38 17.73 10.76
C VAL A 120 -13.42 18.91 10.93
N ALA A 121 -12.74 19.33 9.85
CA ALA A 121 -11.86 20.50 9.89
C ALA A 121 -12.62 21.80 10.21
N LEU A 122 -13.81 21.99 9.61
CA LEU A 122 -14.68 23.14 9.88
C LEU A 122 -15.21 23.11 11.31
N MET A 123 -15.63 21.96 11.82
CA MET A 123 -16.09 21.81 13.20
C MET A 123 -14.99 22.13 14.21
N ASN A 124 -13.76 21.68 13.94
CA ASN A 124 -12.60 22.02 14.77
C ASN A 124 -12.28 23.52 14.72
N LYS A 125 -12.42 24.16 13.56
CA LYS A 125 -12.14 25.59 13.39
C LYS A 125 -13.25 26.50 13.94
N ALA A 126 -14.51 26.07 13.90
CA ALA A 126 -15.66 26.79 14.43
C ALA A 126 -15.76 26.72 15.98
N GLY A 127 -14.86 25.98 16.64
CA GLY A 127 -14.79 25.91 18.10
C GLY A 127 -15.90 25.06 18.74
N GLY A 128 -16.63 24.26 17.95
CA GLY A 128 -17.66 23.35 18.44
C GLY A 128 -17.10 22.29 19.40
N SER A 129 -16.01 21.63 19.01
CA SER A 129 -15.32 20.63 19.85
C SER A 129 -14.79 21.22 21.17
N ALA A 130 -14.29 22.46 21.13
CA ALA A 130 -13.84 23.19 22.32
C ALA A 130 -15.00 23.69 23.20
N ALA A 131 -16.22 23.80 22.65
CA ALA A 131 -17.43 24.18 23.37
C ALA A 131 -18.06 23.02 24.13
N PHE A 132 -18.03 21.83 23.55
CA PHE A 132 -18.43 20.62 24.26
C PHE A 132 -17.41 20.21 25.34
N GLY A 133 -16.11 20.45 25.14
CA GLY A 133 -15.07 20.12 26.13
C GLY A 133 -15.04 21.00 27.39
N ARG A 134 -15.66 22.20 27.36
CA ARG A 134 -15.72 23.13 28.50
C ARG A 134 -17.02 23.02 29.33
N TRP A 135 -17.77 21.95 29.11
CA TRP A 135 -19.00 21.63 29.85
C TRP A 135 -18.73 20.43 30.76
N PRO A 136 -18.86 20.52 32.10
CA PRO A 136 -19.80 21.31 32.90
C PRO A 136 -19.24 22.67 33.40
N PRO A 137 -20.12 23.62 33.75
CA PRO A 137 -19.69 24.90 34.31
C PRO A 137 -18.91 24.70 35.63
N PRO A 138 -17.85 25.50 35.89
CA PRO A 138 -17.19 25.49 37.20
C PRO A 138 -18.21 25.96 38.26
N ILE A 139 -18.40 25.13 39.28
CA ILE A 139 -19.15 25.45 40.51
C ILE A 139 -18.43 26.50 41.36
#